data_AF-A0A1I6IFJ2-F1
#
_entry.id   AF-A0A1I6IFJ2-F1
#
_cell.length_a   1.000
_cell.length_b   1.000
_cell.length_c   1.000
_cell.angle_alpha   90.00
_cell.angle_beta   90.00
_cell.angle_gamma   90.00
#
_symmetry.space_group_name_H-M   'P 1'
#
loop_
_entity.id
_entity.type
_entity.pdbx_description
1 polymer ?
#
loop_
_entity_poly.entity_id
_entity_poly.type
_entity_poly.pdbx_seq_one_letter_code
_entity_poly.pdbx_strand_id
1 'polypeptide(L)' 'MDGECYFCHGLVLPDEREDILLTEHADHDVYLHEQCARGYELVEESVDAGGSLEVTCPECGAVETH' A
#
# COMPACT_ATOMS: atom_id res chain seq x y z
N MET A 1 3.65 17.40 -0.86
CA MET A 1 2.81 16.36 -1.44
C MET A 1 3.18 15.14 -0.67
N ASP A 2 2.38 14.95 0.36
CA ASP A 2 2.79 14.56 1.68
C ASP A 2 2.58 13.05 1.77
N GLY A 3 3.62 12.31 2.14
CA GLY A 3 3.54 10.88 2.33
C GLY A 3 2.70 10.59 3.56
N GLU A 4 1.39 10.75 3.47
CA GLU A 4 0.44 10.52 4.55
C GLU A 4 -0.38 9.26 4.25
N CYS A 5 -0.49 8.38 5.24
CA CYS A 5 -1.21 7.14 5.12
C CYS A 5 -2.70 7.44 4.91
N TYR A 6 -3.30 6.89 3.85
CA TYR A 6 -4.71 7.10 3.51
C TYR A 6 -5.68 6.81 4.69
N PHE A 7 -5.35 5.86 5.57
CA PHE A 7 -6.23 5.44 6.66
C PHE A 7 -6.05 6.23 7.95
N CYS A 8 -4.81 6.35 8.41
CA CYS A 8 -4.54 6.99 9.70
C CYS A 8 -4.11 8.46 9.57
N HIS A 9 -3.95 8.96 8.34
CA HIS A 9 -3.35 10.26 8.03
C HIS A 9 -2.01 10.49 8.74
N GLY A 10 -1.34 9.39 9.13
CA GLY A 10 -0.01 9.42 9.72
C GLY A 10 1.04 9.59 8.63
N LEU A 11 2.12 10.30 8.92
CA LEU A 11 3.24 10.43 7.99
C LEU A 11 3.92 9.06 7.80
N VAL A 12 3.91 8.59 6.56
CA VAL A 12 4.65 7.44 6.03
C VAL A 12 6.05 7.94 5.67
N LEU A 13 7.04 7.52 6.45
CA LEU A 13 8.43 7.94 6.28
C LEU A 13 9.17 6.83 5.54
N PRO A 14 9.74 7.05 4.34
CA PRO A 14 10.36 6.00 3.52
C PRO A 14 11.59 5.28 4.13
N ASP A 15 11.98 5.62 5.36
CA ASP A 15 12.99 4.91 6.15
C ASP A 15 12.38 3.76 6.99
N GLU A 16 11.06 3.75 7.17
CA GLU A 16 10.33 2.68 7.84
C GLU A 16 10.12 1.52 6.86
N ARG A 17 10.62 0.33 7.24
CA ARG A 17 10.70 -0.84 6.33
C ARG A 17 9.36 -1.49 6.01
N GLU A 18 8.28 -0.93 6.52
CA GLU A 18 6.94 -1.53 6.56
C GLU A 18 5.94 -0.66 5.80
N ASP A 19 6.42 0.26 4.96
CA ASP A 19 5.58 1.16 4.19
C ASP A 19 5.28 0.58 2.82
N ILE A 20 4.01 0.61 2.44
CA ILE A 20 3.53 0.26 1.11
C ILE A 20 3.27 1.54 0.35
N LEU A 21 4.02 1.72 -0.74
CA LEU A 21 3.86 2.83 -1.64
C LEU A 21 3.27 2.34 -2.96
N LEU A 22 2.07 2.80 -3.25
CA LEU A 22 1.39 2.53 -4.51
C LEU A 22 1.61 3.72 -5.45
N THR A 23 2.51 3.52 -6.43
CA THR A 23 2.89 4.57 -7.41
C THR A 23 2.59 4.16 -8.85
N GLU A 24 2.20 2.91 -9.11
CA GLU A 24 1.93 2.46 -10.48
C GLU A 24 0.55 2.90 -10.98
N HIS A 25 -0.19 3.70 -10.21
CA HIS A 25 -1.54 4.17 -10.55
C HIS A 25 -1.61 5.36 -11.52
N ALA A 26 -0.51 5.72 -12.18
CA ALA A 26 -0.37 6.70 -13.27
C ALA A 26 -0.85 8.16 -13.02
N ASP A 27 -1.80 8.41 -12.11
CA ASP A 27 -2.46 9.69 -11.85
C ASP A 27 -2.47 10.08 -10.35
N HIS A 28 -2.13 9.15 -9.44
CA HIS A 28 -2.07 9.40 -8.00
C HIS A 28 -1.07 8.46 -7.32
N ASP A 29 -0.42 8.97 -6.26
CA ASP A 29 0.46 8.20 -5.38
C ASP A 29 -0.26 7.97 -4.05
N VAL A 30 -0.44 6.71 -3.65
CA VAL A 30 -1.09 6.36 -2.38
C VAL A 30 -0.07 5.78 -1.42
N TYR A 31 0.04 6.41 -0.26
CA TYR A 31 0.89 5.98 0.84
C TYR A 31 0.04 5.18 1.83
N LEU A 32 0.52 4.01 2.22
CA LEU A 32 -0.13 3.12 3.15
C LEU A 32 0.93 2.51 4.06
N HIS A 33 0.65 2.38 5.36
CA HIS A 33 1.44 1.48 6.20
C HIS A 33 1.03 0.04 5.92
N GLU A 34 1.96 -0.91 5.84
CA GLU A 34 1.67 -2.34 5.70
C GLU A 34 0.72 -2.81 6.79
N GLN A 35 0.91 -2.35 8.03
CA GLN A 35 0.02 -2.65 9.15
C GLN A 35 -1.41 -2.13 8.93
N CYS A 36 -1.57 -0.93 8.34
CA CYS A 36 -2.88 -0.40 8.00
C CYS A 36 -3.50 -1.22 6.87
N ALA A 37 -2.76 -1.44 5.78
CA ALA A 37 -3.25 -2.20 4.64
C ALA A 37 -3.65 -3.64 5.02
N ARG A 38 -2.85 -4.33 5.85
CA ARG A 38 -3.19 -5.63 6.44
C ARG A 38 -4.41 -5.56 7.37
N GLY A 39 -4.50 -4.51 8.20
CA GLY A 39 -5.63 -4.31 9.12
C GLY A 39 -6.97 -4.05 8.41
N TYR A 40 -6.93 -3.50 7.19
CA TYR A 40 -8.09 -3.29 6.32
C TYR A 40 -8.28 -4.37 5.25
N GLU A 41 -7.56 -5.49 5.35
CA GLU A 41 -7.64 -6.61 4.40
C GLU A 41 -7.37 -6.19 2.94
N LEU A 42 -6.55 -5.16 2.74
CA LEU A 42 -6.14 -4.70 1.41
C LEU A 42 -4.94 -5.46 0.86
N VAL A 43 -4.22 -6.17 1.71
CA VAL A 43 -3.02 -6.93 1.36
C VAL A 43 -3.38 -8.41 1.37
N GLU A 44 -3.27 -9.05 0.22
CA GLU A 44 -3.37 -10.49 0.07
C GLU A 44 -1.98 -11.07 -0.21
N GLU A 45 -1.58 -12.08 0.57
CA GLU A 45 -0.35 -12.84 0.30
C GLU A 45 -0.63 -13.85 -0.80
N SER A 46 -0.13 -13.56 -2.00
CA SER A 46 -0.26 -14.42 -3.17
C SER A 46 0.67 -15.62 -3.03
N VAL A 47 0.12 -16.74 -2.54
CA VAL A 47 0.89 -17.98 -2.34
C VAL A 47 1.41 -18.55 -3.68
N ASP A 48 0.78 -18.19 -4.79
CA ASP A 48 1.08 -18.66 -6.15
C ASP A 48 2.27 -17.94 -6.81
N ALA A 49 2.66 -16.75 -6.33
CA ALA A 49 3.64 -15.89 -7.00
C ALA A 49 4.89 -15.61 -6.15
N GLY A 50 5.34 -16.60 -5.38
CA GLY A 50 6.68 -16.58 -4.77
C GLY A 50 6.90 -15.55 -3.66
N GLY A 51 5.82 -15.13 -2.98
CA GLY A 51 5.88 -14.18 -1.87
C GLY A 51 5.68 -12.72 -2.27
N SER A 52 4.98 -12.48 -3.39
CA SER A 52 4.50 -11.15 -3.74
C SER A 52 3.24 -10.80 -2.93
N LEU A 53 3.13 -9.54 -2.54
CA LEU A 53 2.02 -8.98 -1.79
C LEU A 53 1.11 -8.24 -2.77
N GLU A 54 -0.10 -8.74 -2.98
CA GLU A 54 -1.14 -8.04 -3.74
C GLU A 54 -1.77 -6.98 -2.84
N VAL A 55 -1.63 -5.71 -3.21
CA VAL A 55 -2.15 -4.58 -2.45
C VAL A 55 -3.21 -3.87 -3.28
N THR A 56 -4.42 -3.77 -2.73
CA THR A 56 -5.52 -3.03 -3.36
C THR A 56 -5.51 -1.57 -2.92
N CYS A 57 -5.51 -0.67 -3.91
CA CYS A 57 -5.59 0.76 -3.70
C CYS A 57 -6.99 1.17 -3.23
N PRO A 58 -7.12 1.83 -2.05
CA PRO A 58 -8.42 2.28 -1.56
C PRO A 58 -8.98 3.49 -2.34
N GLU A 59 -8.15 4.20 -3.10
CA GLU A 59 -8.58 5.39 -3.85
C GLU A 59 -9.19 5.03 -5.21
N CYS A 60 -8.53 4.16 -5.98
CA CYS A 60 -8.98 3.79 -7.33
C CYS A 60 -9.43 2.32 -7.46
N GLY A 61 -9.16 1.47 -6.48
CA GLY A 61 -9.47 0.03 -6.52
C GLY A 61 -8.53 -0.81 -7.38
N ALA A 62 -7.43 -0.24 -7.87
CA ALA A 62 -6.43 -1.01 -8.62
C ALA A 62 -5.57 -1.86 -7.67
N VAL A 63 -5.13 -3.03 -8.15
CA VAL A 63 -4.29 -3.96 -7.39
C VAL A 63 -2.86 -3.87 -7.93
N GLU A 64 -1.89 -3.62 -7.05
CA GLU A 64 -0.45 -3.68 -7.34
C GLU A 64 0.20 -4.86 -6.60
N THR A 65 1.23 -5.45 -7.19
CA THR A 65 2.01 -6.54 -6.57
C THR A 65 3.37 -6.02 -6.13
N HIS A 66 3.67 -6.16 -4.84
CA HIS A 66 4.97 -5.81 -4.24
C HIS A 66 5.85 -7.04 -3.99
#